data_AF-A0AAV5CLY9-F1
#
_entry.id   AF-A0AAV5CLY9-F1
#
_cell.length_a   1.000
_cell.length_b   1.000
_cell.length_c   1.000
_cell.angle_alpha   90.00
_cell.angle_beta   90.00
_cell.angle_gamma   90.00
#
_symmetry.space_group_name_H-M   'P 1'
#
loop_
_entity.id
_entity.type
_entity.pdbx_description
1 polymer ?
#
loop_
_entity_poly.entity_id
_entity_poly.type
_entity_poly.pdbx_seq_one_letter_code
_entity_poly.pdbx_strand_id
1 'polypeptide(L)'
;MAPFGDPASIGPMMELDGKLGKSIEESQGLIINTAWPVGPLCLAQQPVSLPCHAKPAWMQWLDDKAAAGQAVLYVALGTLAAIPESQLKEVADGLERAGVNFIWAVRPENIALGPGFEEHTKGRGMVVRDWVDQLGILKHESVRGFLSHCGWNSVLESVAAGVPLAVWPMNADQPFNARFLVDELKIAIRVHTTDGTIRGLVTSEEVSRVVRCLMEGEEGAEVTRNMARLSAGAKEAMEEGGPSWKATKDMIDELCVKSLHGNLEGSEVAV
;
A
#
# COMPACT_ATOMS: atom_id res chain seq x y z
N MET A 1 -29.12 9.17 13.27
CA MET A 1 -28.20 8.62 14.28
C MET A 1 -28.53 7.14 14.43
N ALA A 2 -27.91 6.30 13.62
CA ALA A 2 -28.07 4.84 13.68
C ALA A 2 -27.00 4.26 14.63
N PRO A 3 -27.30 3.19 15.38
CA PRO A 3 -26.47 2.74 16.49
C PRO A 3 -25.19 2.08 16.00
N PHE A 4 -24.09 2.37 16.70
CA PHE A 4 -22.81 1.69 16.58
C PHE A 4 -22.98 0.22 17.00
N GLY A 5 -22.60 -0.72 16.11
CA GLY A 5 -22.47 -2.15 16.47
C GLY A 5 -23.07 -3.17 15.49
N ASP A 6 -23.24 -2.86 14.21
CA ASP A 6 -23.69 -3.86 13.22
C ASP A 6 -22.48 -4.67 12.67
N PRO A 7 -22.46 -6.02 12.84
CA PRO A 7 -21.46 -6.90 12.22
C PRO A 7 -21.53 -6.97 10.69
N ALA A 8 -22.47 -6.25 10.04
CA ALA A 8 -22.52 -6.08 8.59
C ALA A 8 -21.42 -5.16 8.00
N SER A 9 -20.53 -4.55 8.81
CA SER A 9 -19.45 -3.68 8.30
C SER A 9 -18.20 -4.45 7.85
N ILE A 10 -18.37 -5.58 7.17
CA ILE A 10 -17.26 -6.31 6.53
C ILE A 10 -16.76 -5.44 5.37
N GLY A 11 -15.77 -4.60 5.68
CA GLY A 11 -14.76 -4.06 4.76
C GLY A 11 -15.27 -3.20 3.60
N PRO A 12 -15.04 -1.87 3.62
CA PRO A 12 -15.33 -0.98 2.49
C PRO A 12 -14.65 -1.40 1.16
N MET A 13 -13.58 -2.21 1.20
CA MET A 13 -12.93 -2.78 0.01
C MET A 13 -13.71 -3.96 -0.58
N MET A 14 -14.29 -4.84 0.23
CA MET A 14 -15.17 -5.91 -0.25
C MET A 14 -16.51 -5.35 -0.72
N GLU A 15 -16.98 -4.28 -0.08
CA GLU A 15 -18.12 -3.51 -0.55
C GLU A 15 -17.80 -2.78 -1.87
N LEU A 16 -16.56 -2.31 -2.08
CA LEU A 16 -16.15 -1.71 -3.35
C LEU A 16 -16.01 -2.73 -4.47
N ASP A 17 -15.33 -3.85 -4.21
CA ASP A 17 -15.20 -4.96 -5.14
C ASP A 17 -16.58 -5.55 -5.45
N GLY A 18 -17.47 -5.62 -4.46
CA GLY A 18 -18.88 -5.99 -4.63
C GLY A 18 -19.68 -4.96 -5.43
N LYS A 19 -19.51 -3.65 -5.20
CA LYS A 19 -20.15 -2.57 -5.98
C LYS A 19 -19.65 -2.53 -7.42
N LEU A 20 -18.36 -2.78 -7.63
CA LEU A 20 -17.75 -2.89 -8.94
C LEU A 20 -18.24 -4.15 -9.66
N GLY A 21 -18.26 -5.30 -8.97
CA GLY A 21 -18.83 -6.55 -9.46
C GLY A 21 -20.30 -6.37 -9.87
N LYS A 22 -21.10 -5.74 -9.02
CA LYS A 22 -22.51 -5.43 -9.31
C LYS A 22 -22.66 -4.47 -10.50
N SER A 23 -21.81 -3.45 -10.60
CA SER A 23 -21.82 -2.52 -11.74
C SER A 23 -21.42 -3.21 -13.05
N ILE A 24 -20.55 -4.23 -12.98
CA ILE A 24 -20.20 -5.10 -14.11
C ILE A 24 -21.38 -6.00 -14.49
N GLU A 25 -22.04 -6.65 -13.51
CA GLU A 25 -23.24 -7.45 -13.74
C GLU A 25 -24.38 -6.63 -14.37
N GLU A 26 -24.58 -5.40 -13.90
CA GLU A 26 -25.59 -4.46 -14.42
C GLU A 26 -25.22 -3.89 -15.80
N SER A 27 -23.98 -4.06 -16.27
CA SER A 27 -23.52 -3.55 -17.58
C SER A 27 -24.07 -4.33 -18.80
N GLN A 28 -24.89 -5.36 -18.58
CA GLN A 28 -25.53 -6.18 -19.63
C GLN A 28 -24.56 -6.66 -20.72
N GLY A 29 -23.34 -7.05 -20.32
CA GLY A 29 -22.34 -7.62 -21.23
C GLY A 29 -21.54 -6.60 -22.05
N LEU A 30 -21.67 -5.30 -21.78
CA LEU A 30 -20.88 -4.27 -22.48
C LEU A 30 -19.45 -4.14 -21.93
N ILE A 31 -19.18 -4.55 -20.69
CA ILE A 31 -17.92 -4.22 -19.99
C ILE A 31 -17.14 -5.44 -19.48
N ILE A 32 -17.76 -6.52 -18.97
CA ILE A 32 -17.16 -7.85 -18.64
C ILE A 32 -18.34 -8.78 -18.27
N ASN A 33 -18.30 -10.09 -18.58
CA ASN A 33 -19.39 -11.02 -18.23
C ASN A 33 -19.35 -11.53 -16.78
N THR A 34 -18.17 -11.65 -16.17
CA THR A 34 -17.96 -12.13 -14.79
C THR A 34 -16.68 -11.51 -14.20
N ALA A 35 -16.70 -11.08 -12.94
CA ALA A 35 -15.52 -10.59 -12.22
C ALA A 35 -15.32 -11.36 -10.91
N TRP A 36 -14.08 -11.77 -10.63
CA TRP A 36 -13.71 -12.50 -9.41
C TRP A 36 -12.75 -11.67 -8.55
N PRO A 37 -13.18 -11.14 -7.39
CA PRO A 37 -12.29 -10.45 -6.48
C PRO A 37 -11.46 -11.47 -5.69
N VAL A 38 -10.21 -11.67 -6.10
CA VAL A 38 -9.29 -12.68 -5.53
C VAL A 38 -8.19 -12.09 -4.64
N GLY A 39 -8.26 -10.78 -4.35
CA GLY A 39 -7.22 -10.06 -3.60
C GLY A 39 -7.44 -10.01 -2.07
N PRO A 40 -6.45 -9.49 -1.33
CA PRO A 40 -5.14 -9.02 -1.82
C PRO A 40 -4.11 -10.15 -1.95
N LEU A 41 -3.57 -10.35 -3.17
CA LEU A 41 -2.68 -11.46 -3.49
C LEU A 41 -1.30 -11.40 -2.80
N CYS A 42 -0.89 -10.24 -2.27
CA CYS A 42 0.32 -10.12 -1.45
C CYS A 42 0.23 -10.91 -0.14
N LEU A 43 -0.98 -11.25 0.34
CA LEU A 43 -1.18 -12.16 1.48
C LEU A 43 -0.95 -13.63 1.12
N ALA A 44 -1.08 -14.00 -0.15
CA ALA A 44 -0.80 -15.35 -0.64
C ALA A 44 0.69 -15.55 -0.98
N GLN A 45 1.49 -14.47 -1.00
CA GLN A 45 2.93 -14.58 -1.23
C GLN A 45 3.59 -15.35 -0.09
N GLN A 46 4.30 -16.43 -0.43
CA GLN A 46 5.18 -17.07 0.53
C GLN A 46 6.32 -16.12 0.89
N PRO A 47 6.83 -16.19 2.14
CA PRO A 47 8.02 -15.43 2.52
C PRO A 47 9.11 -15.71 1.50
N VAL A 48 9.69 -14.65 0.92
CA VAL A 48 10.90 -14.82 0.12
C VAL A 48 11.96 -15.38 1.07
N SER A 49 12.29 -16.66 0.90
CA SER A 49 13.42 -17.25 1.61
C SER A 49 14.67 -16.56 1.09
N LEU A 50 15.14 -15.53 1.80
CA LEU A 50 16.46 -14.99 1.55
C LEU A 50 17.45 -16.18 1.68
N PRO A 51 18.38 -16.37 0.74
CA PRO A 51 19.48 -17.32 0.94
C PRO A 51 20.17 -17.00 2.28
N CYS A 52 20.91 -17.95 2.87
CA CYS A 52 21.50 -17.94 4.23
C CYS A 52 22.50 -16.80 4.56
N HIS A 53 22.28 -15.61 4.02
CA HIS A 53 22.99 -14.39 4.28
C HIS A 53 22.47 -13.75 5.57
N ALA A 54 23.39 -13.10 6.27
CA ALA A 54 23.10 -12.31 7.45
C ALA A 54 21.90 -11.37 7.21
N LYS A 55 21.09 -11.18 8.26
CA LYS A 55 19.98 -10.24 8.30
C LYS A 55 20.41 -8.90 7.66
N PRO A 56 19.67 -8.36 6.68
CA PRO A 56 20.09 -7.15 6.00
C PRO A 56 20.12 -5.98 6.99
N ALA A 57 21.04 -5.03 6.77
CA ALA A 57 21.26 -3.91 7.68
C ALA A 57 19.98 -3.14 8.00
N TRP A 58 19.08 -3.01 7.02
CA TRP A 58 17.82 -2.32 7.23
C TRP A 58 16.89 -3.02 8.21
N MET A 59 16.90 -4.36 8.22
CA MET A 59 16.06 -5.13 9.12
C MET A 59 16.64 -5.13 10.54
N GLN A 60 17.96 -5.14 10.70
CA GLN A 60 18.59 -4.96 12.01
C GLN A 60 18.27 -3.57 12.59
N TRP A 61 18.35 -2.51 11.77
CA TRP A 61 18.00 -1.18 12.22
C TRP A 61 16.54 -1.08 12.67
N LEU A 62 15.62 -1.75 11.97
CA LEU A 62 14.21 -1.81 12.37
C LEU A 62 13.99 -2.59 13.67
N ASP A 63 14.72 -3.68 13.91
CA ASP A 63 14.70 -4.40 15.19
C ASP A 63 15.13 -3.48 16.34
N ASP A 64 16.23 -2.74 16.16
CA ASP A 64 16.76 -1.85 17.19
C ASP A 64 15.73 -0.77 17.55
N LYS A 65 14.97 -0.28 16.54
CA LYS A 65 13.84 0.63 16.75
C LYS A 65 12.68 -0.02 17.49
N ALA A 66 12.33 -1.24 17.14
CA ALA A 66 11.28 -1.99 17.84
C ALA A 66 11.64 -2.25 19.31
N ALA A 67 12.87 -2.69 19.58
CA ALA A 67 13.38 -2.93 20.93
C ALA A 67 13.38 -1.65 21.79
N ALA A 68 13.54 -0.48 21.17
CA ALA A 68 13.44 0.82 21.84
C ALA A 68 12.00 1.36 21.94
N GLY A 69 10.99 0.65 21.44
CA GLY A 69 9.60 1.10 21.40
C GLY A 69 9.37 2.30 20.46
N GLN A 70 10.23 2.47 19.46
CA GLN A 70 10.24 3.63 18.57
C GLN A 70 9.50 3.34 17.25
N ALA A 71 8.49 4.15 16.96
CA ALA A 71 7.76 4.10 15.69
C ALA A 71 8.63 4.64 14.53
N VAL A 72 8.48 4.01 13.36
CA VAL A 72 9.21 4.30 12.12
C VAL A 72 8.21 4.58 10.99
N LEU A 73 8.46 5.65 10.23
CA LEU A 73 7.84 5.93 8.95
C LEU A 73 8.62 5.22 7.83
N TYR A 74 7.95 4.41 7.02
CA TYR A 74 8.51 3.96 5.75
C TYR A 74 8.23 4.98 4.65
N VAL A 75 9.22 5.27 3.81
CA VAL A 75 9.09 6.16 2.65
C VAL A 75 9.50 5.42 1.39
N ALA A 76 8.59 5.31 0.43
CA ALA A 76 8.89 4.81 -0.92
C ALA A 76 7.95 5.41 -1.97
N LEU A 77 8.55 6.17 -2.89
CA LEU A 77 7.83 6.93 -3.92
C LEU A 77 7.80 6.21 -5.29
N GLY A 78 8.07 4.89 -5.28
CA GLY A 78 8.01 4.04 -6.46
C GLY A 78 9.26 4.13 -7.35
N THR A 79 9.43 3.13 -8.23
CA THR A 79 10.58 3.04 -9.15
C THR A 79 10.37 3.77 -10.47
N LEU A 80 9.11 4.08 -10.81
CA LEU A 80 8.71 4.67 -12.10
C LEU A 80 8.62 6.20 -12.07
N ALA A 81 8.76 6.83 -10.91
CA ALA A 81 8.70 8.27 -10.77
C ALA A 81 10.10 8.86 -10.90
N ALA A 82 10.38 9.56 -12.00
CA ALA A 82 11.53 10.45 -12.08
C ALA A 82 11.25 11.70 -11.24
N ILE A 83 11.61 11.65 -9.95
CA ILE A 83 11.44 12.78 -9.03
C ILE A 83 12.66 13.70 -9.17
N PRO A 84 12.47 15.01 -9.44
CA PRO A 84 13.57 15.95 -9.50
C PRO A 84 14.35 16.02 -8.18
N GLU A 85 15.66 16.22 -8.24
CA GLU A 85 16.51 16.35 -7.04
C GLU A 85 16.04 17.48 -6.12
N SER A 86 15.57 18.60 -6.68
CA SER A 86 14.97 19.70 -5.91
C SER A 86 13.79 19.25 -5.07
N GLN A 87 12.94 18.38 -5.62
CA GLN A 87 11.80 17.83 -4.90
C GLN A 87 12.25 16.82 -3.83
N LEU A 88 13.26 16.01 -4.10
CA LEU A 88 13.82 15.08 -3.11
C LEU A 88 14.49 15.83 -1.95
N LYS A 89 15.09 16.99 -2.21
CA LYS A 89 15.60 17.87 -1.16
C LYS A 89 14.48 18.37 -0.24
N GLU A 90 13.34 18.79 -0.79
CA GLU A 90 12.17 19.18 0.04
C GLU A 90 11.67 18.00 0.90
N VAL A 91 11.69 16.77 0.38
CA VAL A 91 11.36 15.57 1.17
C VAL A 91 12.36 15.36 2.30
N ALA A 92 13.66 15.45 1.99
CA ALA A 92 14.72 15.30 2.98
C ALA A 92 14.58 16.36 4.10
N ASP A 93 14.49 17.63 3.74
CA ASP A 93 14.30 18.74 4.67
C ASP A 93 13.01 18.55 5.50
N GLY A 94 11.93 18.05 4.88
CA GLY A 94 10.66 17.79 5.54
C GLY A 94 10.72 16.65 6.56
N LEU A 95 11.41 15.56 6.23
CA LEU A 95 11.68 14.44 7.15
C LEU A 95 12.60 14.86 8.30
N GLU A 96 13.62 15.67 8.01
CA GLU A 96 14.50 16.26 9.02
C GLU A 96 13.69 17.12 10.00
N ARG A 97 12.85 18.03 9.47
CA ARG A 97 11.97 18.91 10.24
C ARG A 97 10.90 18.16 11.04
N ALA A 98 10.40 17.02 10.52
CA ALA A 98 9.36 16.23 11.18
C ALA A 98 9.83 15.58 12.48
N GLY A 99 11.12 15.29 12.64
CA GLY A 99 11.64 14.70 13.88
C GLY A 99 11.32 13.22 14.11
N VAL A 100 10.59 12.56 13.20
CA VAL A 100 10.22 11.13 13.32
C VAL A 100 11.36 10.18 12.90
N ASN A 101 11.35 8.92 13.37
CA ASN A 101 12.24 7.92 12.77
C ASN A 101 11.73 7.53 11.39
N PHE A 102 12.62 7.32 10.43
CA PHE A 102 12.22 6.92 9.09
C PHE A 102 13.22 5.97 8.43
N ILE A 103 12.69 5.12 7.56
CA ILE A 103 13.45 4.35 6.58
C ILE A 103 12.99 4.76 5.19
N TRP A 104 13.91 5.22 4.34
CA TRP A 104 13.60 5.75 3.03
C TRP A 104 14.28 4.94 1.93
N ALA A 105 13.49 4.22 1.13
CA ALA A 105 13.98 3.57 -0.08
C ALA A 105 14.09 4.61 -1.21
N VAL A 106 15.32 4.92 -1.62
CA VAL A 106 15.63 5.93 -2.65
C VAL A 106 16.16 5.26 -3.91
N ARG A 107 15.70 5.76 -5.06
CA ARG A 107 16.17 5.36 -6.39
C ARG A 107 16.18 6.52 -7.39
N PRO A 108 17.18 6.57 -8.30
CA PRO A 108 18.44 5.79 -8.34
C PRO A 108 19.42 6.10 -7.20
N GLU A 109 20.42 5.23 -7.00
CA GLU A 109 21.35 5.23 -5.84
C GLU A 109 22.23 6.49 -5.74
N ASN A 110 22.56 7.08 -6.88
CA ASN A 110 23.49 8.20 -7.00
C ASN A 110 22.86 9.58 -6.71
N ILE A 111 21.59 9.61 -6.26
CA ILE A 111 20.91 10.86 -5.96
C ILE A 111 21.42 11.47 -4.65
N ALA A 112 21.75 12.77 -4.72
CA ALA A 112 22.02 13.60 -3.55
C ALA A 112 20.71 14.08 -2.92
N LEU A 113 20.54 13.86 -1.61
CA LEU A 113 19.37 14.30 -0.83
C LEU A 113 19.59 15.66 -0.14
N GLY A 114 20.69 16.33 -0.48
CA GLY A 114 21.14 17.55 0.17
C GLY A 114 22.44 17.34 0.97
N PRO A 115 23.29 18.36 1.11
CA PRO A 115 24.55 18.26 1.85
C PRO A 115 24.29 17.90 3.32
N GLY A 116 24.91 16.82 3.80
CA GLY A 116 24.90 16.45 5.23
C GLY A 116 23.61 15.81 5.75
N PHE A 117 22.58 15.61 4.93
CA PHE A 117 21.27 15.09 5.36
C PHE A 117 21.37 13.77 6.17
N GLU A 118 22.13 12.79 5.68
CA GLU A 118 22.29 11.49 6.36
C GLU A 118 23.05 11.60 7.67
N GLU A 119 23.99 12.53 7.80
CA GLU A 119 24.69 12.78 9.08
C GLU A 119 23.79 13.51 10.07
N HIS A 120 22.99 14.49 9.61
CA HIS A 120 22.04 15.23 10.46
C HIS A 120 20.90 14.34 10.96
N THR A 121 20.49 13.35 10.16
CA THR A 121 19.45 12.39 10.52
C THR A 121 20.00 11.09 11.09
N LYS A 122 21.30 11.01 11.36
CA LYS A 122 21.94 9.81 11.90
C LYS A 122 21.27 9.33 13.18
N GLY A 123 20.99 8.03 13.23
CA GLY A 123 20.31 7.39 14.36
C GLY A 123 18.79 7.49 14.33
N ARG A 124 18.18 8.39 13.55
CA ARG A 124 16.72 8.51 13.37
C ARG A 124 16.27 8.18 11.95
N GLY A 125 17.10 8.44 10.95
CA GLY A 125 16.88 8.13 9.55
C GLY A 125 17.82 7.03 9.04
N MET A 126 17.31 6.22 8.13
CA MET A 126 18.12 5.30 7.33
C MET A 126 17.69 5.38 5.87
N VAL A 127 18.63 5.76 4.99
CA VAL A 127 18.40 5.80 3.55
C VAL A 127 18.91 4.49 2.94
N VAL A 128 18.03 3.77 2.25
CA VAL A 128 18.34 2.50 1.61
C VAL A 128 18.34 2.68 0.10
N ARG A 129 19.50 2.46 -0.50
CA ARG A 129 19.74 2.59 -1.95
C ARG A 129 19.76 1.26 -2.68
N ASP A 130 19.85 0.15 -1.95
CA ASP A 130 19.72 -1.20 -2.50
C ASP A 130 18.26 -1.67 -2.51
N TRP A 131 18.00 -2.81 -3.15
CA TRP A 131 16.64 -3.37 -3.21
C TRP A 131 16.17 -3.70 -1.80
N VAL A 132 14.88 -3.44 -1.53
CA VAL A 132 14.27 -3.75 -0.25
C VAL A 132 13.07 -4.67 -0.44
N ASP A 133 12.90 -5.58 0.50
CA ASP A 133 11.65 -6.30 0.68
C ASP A 133 10.63 -5.33 1.31
N GLN A 134 9.89 -4.62 0.46
CA GLN A 134 8.90 -3.64 0.88
C GLN A 134 7.84 -4.26 1.81
N LEU A 135 7.35 -5.44 1.47
CA LEU A 135 6.36 -6.14 2.29
C LEU A 135 6.98 -6.55 3.64
N GLY A 136 8.23 -6.99 3.65
CA GLY A 136 8.99 -7.27 4.87
C GLY A 136 9.17 -6.04 5.77
N ILE A 137 9.47 -4.88 5.20
CA ILE A 137 9.52 -3.60 5.94
C ILE A 137 8.14 -3.28 6.51
N LEU A 138 7.09 -3.32 5.69
CA LEU A 138 5.73 -2.96 6.12
C LEU A 138 5.20 -3.89 7.22
N LYS A 139 5.55 -5.17 7.18
CA LYS A 139 5.17 -6.15 8.23
C LYS A 139 5.96 -5.99 9.52
N HIS A 140 7.02 -5.18 9.55
CA HIS A 140 7.83 -4.99 10.74
C HIS A 140 7.09 -4.18 11.81
N GLU A 141 7.12 -4.62 13.08
CA GLU A 141 6.29 -4.05 14.15
C GLU A 141 6.60 -2.59 14.52
N SER A 142 7.82 -2.12 14.22
CA SER A 142 8.21 -0.72 14.41
C SER A 142 7.68 0.19 13.31
N VAL A 143 7.27 -0.32 12.15
CA VAL A 143 6.72 0.50 11.05
C VAL A 143 5.27 0.84 11.35
N ARG A 144 4.98 2.14 11.44
CA ARG A 144 3.66 2.67 11.85
C ARG A 144 3.04 3.65 10.86
N GLY A 145 3.74 3.98 9.79
CA GLY A 145 3.20 4.78 8.71
C GLY A 145 3.98 4.56 7.42
N PHE A 146 3.33 4.82 6.29
CA PHE A 146 3.92 4.67 4.97
C PHE A 146 3.66 5.90 4.09
N LEU A 147 4.70 6.67 3.78
CA LEU A 147 4.65 7.71 2.75
C LEU A 147 4.85 7.05 1.38
N SER A 148 3.78 7.03 0.59
CA SER A 148 3.67 6.25 -0.63
C SER A 148 3.20 7.09 -1.82
N HIS A 149 3.69 6.74 -2.99
CA HIS A 149 3.19 7.24 -4.27
C HIS A 149 1.77 6.74 -4.64
N CYS A 150 1.17 5.88 -3.82
CA CYS A 150 -0.19 5.37 -4.00
C CYS A 150 -0.38 4.47 -5.25
N GLY A 151 0.66 3.75 -5.67
CA GLY A 151 0.52 2.64 -6.62
C GLY A 151 -0.23 1.47 -5.97
N TRP A 152 -1.13 0.81 -6.72
CA TRP A 152 -2.06 -0.17 -6.14
C TRP A 152 -1.38 -1.33 -5.40
N ASN A 153 -0.25 -1.84 -5.90
CA ASN A 153 0.51 -2.89 -5.21
C ASN A 153 1.00 -2.42 -3.82
N SER A 154 1.60 -1.23 -3.74
CA SER A 154 2.03 -0.64 -2.46
C SER A 154 0.87 -0.41 -1.50
N VAL A 155 -0.31 -0.03 -2.03
CA VAL A 155 -1.53 0.13 -1.24
C VAL A 155 -1.97 -1.22 -0.66
N LEU A 156 -2.03 -2.27 -1.47
CA LEU A 156 -2.44 -3.60 -1.01
C LEU A 156 -1.45 -4.18 0.01
N GLU A 157 -0.15 -3.99 -0.17
CA GLU A 157 0.86 -4.38 0.82
C GLU A 157 0.69 -3.61 2.15
N SER A 158 0.37 -2.32 2.09
CA SER A 158 0.08 -1.51 3.28
C SER A 158 -1.16 -2.00 4.02
N VAL A 159 -2.24 -2.32 3.27
CA VAL A 159 -3.47 -2.89 3.82
C VAL A 159 -3.21 -4.26 4.45
N ALA A 160 -2.48 -5.13 3.76
CA ALA A 160 -2.08 -6.45 4.27
C ALA A 160 -1.28 -6.34 5.58
N ALA A 161 -0.39 -5.34 5.69
CA ALA A 161 0.39 -5.07 6.89
C ALA A 161 -0.36 -4.29 7.97
N GLY A 162 -1.46 -3.60 7.64
CA GLY A 162 -2.18 -2.74 8.56
C GLY A 162 -1.47 -1.41 8.86
N VAL A 163 -0.66 -0.91 7.92
CA VAL A 163 0.12 0.32 8.06
C VAL A 163 -0.62 1.48 7.37
N PRO A 164 -0.98 2.58 8.05
CA PRO A 164 -1.69 3.72 7.45
C PRO A 164 -0.79 4.53 6.51
N LEU A 165 -1.40 5.29 5.60
CA LEU A 165 -0.70 5.91 4.47
C LEU A 165 -0.67 7.44 4.54
N ALA A 166 0.46 8.03 4.17
CA ALA A 166 0.52 9.37 3.60
C ALA A 166 0.62 9.21 2.07
N VAL A 167 -0.36 9.71 1.33
CA VAL A 167 -0.46 9.46 -0.12
C VAL A 167 -0.04 10.67 -0.93
N TRP A 168 0.92 10.45 -1.82
CA TRP A 168 1.44 11.45 -2.75
C TRP A 168 1.47 10.89 -4.17
N PRO A 169 0.34 10.92 -4.89
CA PRO A 169 0.28 10.37 -6.24
C PRO A 169 1.06 11.22 -7.23
N MET A 170 1.69 10.56 -8.20
CA MET A 170 2.59 11.18 -9.18
C MET A 170 2.20 10.90 -10.63
N ASN A 171 1.68 9.70 -10.94
CA ASN A 171 1.37 9.27 -12.32
C ASN A 171 0.23 8.23 -12.38
N ALA A 172 -0.19 7.87 -13.59
CA ALA A 172 -1.13 6.79 -13.88
C ALA A 172 -2.46 6.91 -13.10
N ASP A 173 -2.90 5.82 -12.48
CA ASP A 173 -4.11 5.67 -11.67
C ASP A 173 -3.95 6.20 -10.22
N GLN A 174 -2.73 6.54 -9.80
CA GLN A 174 -2.42 6.93 -8.42
C GLN A 174 -3.28 8.10 -7.90
N PRO A 175 -3.64 9.15 -8.69
CA PRO A 175 -4.53 10.20 -8.21
C PRO A 175 -5.92 9.69 -7.82
N PHE A 176 -6.45 8.72 -8.58
CA PHE A 176 -7.73 8.08 -8.28
C PHE A 176 -7.62 7.19 -7.04
N ASN A 177 -6.56 6.39 -6.94
CA ASN A 177 -6.28 5.59 -5.75
C ASN A 177 -6.21 6.50 -4.51
N ALA A 178 -5.42 7.57 -4.57
CA ALA A 178 -5.25 8.48 -3.45
C ALA A 178 -6.57 9.15 -3.03
N ARG A 179 -7.43 9.53 -3.99
CA ARG A 179 -8.77 10.04 -3.68
C ARG A 179 -9.61 8.97 -3.00
N PHE A 180 -9.63 7.76 -3.54
CA PHE A 180 -10.38 6.65 -2.97
C PHE A 180 -9.94 6.32 -1.53
N LEU A 181 -8.64 6.28 -1.26
CA LEU A 181 -8.10 5.99 0.08
C LEU A 181 -8.42 7.06 1.12
N VAL A 182 -8.44 8.32 0.71
CA VAL A 182 -8.68 9.49 1.59
C VAL A 182 -10.17 9.77 1.76
N ASP A 183 -10.92 9.77 0.66
CA ASP A 183 -12.32 10.19 0.65
C ASP A 183 -13.26 9.07 1.08
N GLU A 184 -13.03 7.83 0.62
CA GLU A 184 -13.93 6.71 0.83
C GLU A 184 -13.46 5.78 1.95
N LEU A 185 -12.20 5.32 1.89
CA LEU A 185 -11.68 4.35 2.88
C LEU A 185 -11.25 4.99 4.20
N LYS A 186 -10.92 6.28 4.20
CA LYS A 186 -10.43 7.01 5.38
C LYS A 186 -9.21 6.33 6.04
N ILE A 187 -8.31 5.78 5.23
CA ILE A 187 -7.08 5.08 5.70
C ILE A 187 -5.79 5.83 5.35
N ALA A 188 -5.91 7.04 4.80
CA ALA A 188 -4.78 7.81 4.30
C ALA A 188 -4.93 9.31 4.53
N ILE A 189 -3.80 10.01 4.65
CA ILE A 189 -3.71 11.47 4.67
C ILE A 189 -3.08 11.94 3.35
N ARG A 190 -3.66 12.96 2.73
CA ARG A 190 -3.19 13.49 1.44
C ARG A 190 -2.00 14.44 1.61
N VAL A 191 -0.97 14.25 0.78
CA VAL A 191 0.08 15.25 0.55
C VAL A 191 -0.39 16.22 -0.54
N HIS A 192 -0.30 17.52 -0.25
CA HIS A 192 -0.72 18.58 -1.17
C HIS A 192 0.48 19.25 -1.85
N THR A 193 0.31 19.58 -3.14
CA THR A 193 1.25 20.42 -3.87
C THR A 193 0.88 21.88 -3.71
N THR A 194 1.85 22.77 -3.86
CA THR A 194 1.66 24.23 -3.71
C THR A 194 0.65 24.82 -4.70
N ASP A 195 0.51 24.22 -5.88
CA ASP A 195 -0.37 24.67 -6.96
C ASP A 195 -1.59 23.75 -7.17
N GLY A 196 -1.74 22.70 -6.36
CA GLY A 196 -2.81 21.71 -6.47
C GLY A 196 -2.69 20.75 -7.66
N THR A 197 -1.64 20.86 -8.48
CA THR A 197 -1.40 19.97 -9.62
C THR A 197 -0.66 18.69 -9.18
N ILE A 198 -0.82 17.59 -9.93
CA ILE A 198 -0.16 16.30 -9.60
C ILE A 198 1.37 16.41 -9.61
N ARG A 199 1.92 17.29 -10.45
CA ARG A 199 3.37 17.49 -10.62
C ARG A 199 3.90 18.75 -9.95
N GLY A 200 3.05 19.42 -9.16
CA GLY A 200 3.43 20.60 -8.42
C GLY A 200 4.47 20.29 -7.35
N LEU A 201 5.14 21.34 -6.87
CA LEU A 201 6.10 21.24 -5.79
C LEU A 201 5.38 20.86 -4.49
N VAL A 202 5.90 19.89 -3.75
CA VAL A 202 5.55 19.67 -2.34
C VAL A 202 6.66 20.26 -1.49
N THR A 203 6.32 21.17 -0.57
CA THR A 203 7.33 21.82 0.28
C THR A 203 7.70 20.94 1.48
N SER A 204 8.87 21.21 2.06
CA SER A 204 9.35 20.58 3.28
C SER A 204 8.37 20.77 4.45
N GLU A 205 7.68 21.91 4.53
CA GLU A 205 6.65 22.18 5.52
C GLU A 205 5.46 21.25 5.36
N GLU A 206 5.01 21.01 4.13
CA GLU A 206 3.90 20.09 3.87
C GLU A 206 4.28 18.64 4.16
N VAL A 207 5.45 18.19 3.71
CA VAL A 207 5.97 16.85 4.06
C VAL A 207 6.02 16.70 5.57
N SER A 208 6.59 17.68 6.27
CA SER A 208 6.71 17.66 7.73
C SER A 208 5.36 17.68 8.44
N ARG A 209 4.38 18.43 7.93
CA ARG A 209 3.02 18.49 8.45
C ARG A 209 2.33 17.13 8.31
N VAL A 210 2.31 16.55 7.11
CA VAL A 210 1.64 15.28 6.84
C VAL A 210 2.28 14.14 7.62
N VAL A 211 3.61 14.08 7.66
CA VAL A 211 4.34 13.06 8.41
C VAL A 211 4.00 13.12 9.90
N ARG A 212 4.02 14.31 10.51
CA ARG A 212 3.63 14.46 11.92
C ARG A 212 2.15 14.16 12.14
N CYS A 213 1.28 14.58 11.23
CA CYS A 213 -0.15 14.28 11.32
C CYS A 213 -0.41 12.77 11.33
N LEU A 214 0.24 12.03 10.43
CA LEU A 214 0.11 10.57 10.33
C LEU A 214 0.68 9.85 11.55
N MET A 215 1.87 10.24 12.00
CA MET A 215 2.63 9.50 13.01
C MET A 215 2.26 9.86 14.45
N GLU A 216 1.81 11.09 14.70
CA GLU A 216 1.65 11.65 16.04
C GLU A 216 0.30 12.36 16.24
N GLY A 217 -0.45 12.65 15.16
CA GLY A 217 -1.68 13.43 15.20
C GLY A 217 -2.95 12.60 15.43
N GLU A 218 -4.05 13.30 15.81
CA GLU A 218 -5.37 12.68 16.01
C GLU A 218 -5.94 12.10 14.70
N GLU A 219 -5.76 12.80 13.57
CA GLU A 219 -6.11 12.32 12.23
C GLU A 219 -5.33 11.03 11.92
N GLY A 220 -4.03 11.01 12.23
CA GLY A 220 -3.17 9.81 12.15
C GLY A 220 -3.73 8.63 12.94
N ALA A 221 -4.17 8.88 14.18
CA ALA A 221 -4.78 7.86 15.03
C ALA A 221 -6.11 7.34 14.46
N GLU A 222 -6.90 8.20 13.80
CA GLU A 222 -8.13 7.81 13.12
C GLU A 222 -7.86 6.92 11.91
N VAL A 223 -6.99 7.36 10.99
CA VAL A 223 -6.65 6.56 9.80
C VAL A 223 -5.99 5.24 10.18
N THR A 224 -5.24 5.19 11.28
CA THR A 224 -4.67 3.95 11.84
C THR A 224 -5.77 2.98 12.28
N ARG A 225 -6.81 3.45 12.99
CA ARG A 225 -7.94 2.60 13.40
C ARG A 225 -8.70 2.05 12.20
N ASN A 226 -8.93 2.88 11.19
CA ASN A 226 -9.60 2.46 9.96
C ASN A 226 -8.76 1.45 9.17
N MET A 227 -7.45 1.68 9.06
CA MET A 227 -6.51 0.75 8.44
C MET A 227 -6.48 -0.60 9.16
N ALA A 228 -6.47 -0.61 10.49
CA ALA A 228 -6.49 -1.86 11.26
C ALA A 228 -7.76 -2.70 10.99
N ARG A 229 -8.93 -2.06 10.94
CA ARG A 229 -10.19 -2.73 10.58
C ARG A 229 -10.16 -3.29 9.17
N LEU A 230 -9.67 -2.49 8.21
CA LEU A 230 -9.58 -2.91 6.82
C LEU A 230 -8.59 -4.09 6.65
N SER A 231 -7.43 -4.03 7.33
CA SER A 231 -6.43 -5.09 7.32
C SER A 231 -6.97 -6.41 7.87
N ALA A 232 -7.76 -6.37 8.94
CA ALA A 232 -8.41 -7.56 9.48
C ALA A 232 -9.35 -8.20 8.45
N GLY A 233 -10.26 -7.41 7.86
CA GLY A 233 -11.17 -7.90 6.82
C GLY A 233 -10.43 -8.43 5.57
N ALA A 234 -9.32 -7.79 5.17
CA ALA A 234 -8.50 -8.26 4.06
C ALA A 234 -7.84 -9.63 4.35
N LYS A 235 -7.45 -9.89 5.60
CA LYS A 235 -6.90 -11.20 6.01
C LYS A 235 -8.00 -12.26 6.04
N GLU A 236 -9.13 -11.97 6.67
CA GLU A 236 -10.31 -12.86 6.70
C GLU A 236 -10.79 -13.21 5.28
N ALA A 237 -10.72 -12.27 4.33
CA ALA A 237 -11.11 -12.51 2.95
C ALA A 237 -10.26 -13.59 2.26
N MET A 238 -8.97 -13.67 2.61
CA MET A 238 -7.99 -14.57 2.03
C MET A 238 -7.86 -15.91 2.76
N GLU A 239 -8.40 -16.03 3.98
CA GLU A 239 -8.43 -17.28 4.75
C GLU A 239 -9.28 -18.36 4.05
N GLU A 240 -9.02 -19.63 4.39
CA GLU A 240 -9.80 -20.75 3.84
C GLU A 240 -11.29 -20.58 4.16
N GLY A 241 -12.11 -20.56 3.11
CA GLY A 241 -13.55 -20.32 3.22
C GLY A 241 -13.95 -18.83 3.24
N GLY A 242 -12.98 -17.90 3.23
CA GLY A 242 -13.19 -16.48 3.04
C GLY A 242 -13.71 -16.13 1.63
N PRO A 243 -14.26 -14.92 1.41
CA PRO A 243 -14.83 -14.58 0.10
C PRO A 243 -13.82 -14.56 -1.06
N SER A 244 -12.59 -14.08 -0.89
CA SER A 244 -11.57 -14.11 -1.96
C SER A 244 -11.12 -15.54 -2.26
N TRP A 245 -11.03 -16.38 -1.23
CA TRP A 245 -10.76 -17.82 -1.37
C TRP A 245 -11.87 -18.53 -2.18
N LYS A 246 -13.14 -18.26 -1.83
CA LYS A 246 -14.30 -18.79 -2.57
C LYS A 246 -14.34 -18.28 -4.01
N ALA A 247 -14.14 -16.97 -4.23
CA ALA A 247 -14.09 -16.40 -5.57
C ALA A 247 -12.99 -17.03 -6.43
N THR A 248 -11.84 -17.33 -5.83
CA THR A 248 -10.75 -18.05 -6.53
C THR A 248 -11.16 -19.46 -6.90
N LYS A 249 -11.84 -20.19 -6.00
CA LYS A 249 -12.37 -21.53 -6.27
C LYS A 249 -13.41 -21.49 -7.39
N ASP A 250 -14.38 -20.58 -7.30
CA ASP A 250 -15.45 -20.43 -8.30
C ASP A 250 -14.87 -20.10 -9.68
N MET A 251 -13.84 -19.24 -9.74
CA MET A 251 -13.09 -18.95 -10.95
C MET A 251 -12.43 -20.20 -11.54
N ILE A 252 -11.74 -21.00 -10.72
CA ILE A 252 -11.08 -22.23 -11.17
C ILE A 252 -12.11 -23.23 -11.69
N ASP A 253 -13.18 -23.46 -10.92
CA ASP A 253 -14.22 -24.43 -11.27
C ASP A 253 -14.88 -24.07 -12.62
N GLU A 254 -15.22 -22.79 -12.83
CA GLU A 254 -15.85 -22.34 -14.08
C GLU A 254 -14.90 -22.49 -15.30
N LEU A 255 -13.63 -22.11 -15.15
CA LEU A 255 -12.64 -22.20 -16.22
C LEU A 255 -12.30 -23.66 -16.58
N CYS A 256 -12.20 -24.55 -15.58
CA CYS A 256 -11.95 -25.97 -15.80
C CYS A 256 -13.14 -26.67 -16.46
N VAL A 257 -14.38 -26.34 -16.08
CA VAL A 257 -15.59 -26.88 -16.73
C VAL A 257 -15.69 -26.46 -18.19
N LYS A 258 -15.37 -25.20 -18.53
CA LYS A 258 -15.34 -24.71 -19.92
C LYS A 258 -14.26 -25.41 -20.76
N SER A 259 -13.10 -25.71 -20.18
CA SER A 259 -12.04 -26.48 -20.87
C SER A 259 -12.46 -27.92 -21.21
N LEU A 260 -13.31 -28.54 -20.40
CA LEU A 260 -13.80 -29.90 -20.66
C LEU A 260 -14.85 -29.93 -21.78
N HIS A 261 -15.73 -28.93 -21.85
CA HIS A 261 -16.74 -28.84 -22.90
C HIS A 261 -16.15 -28.43 -24.27
N GLY A 262 -15.17 -27.52 -24.29
CA GLY A 262 -14.46 -27.16 -25.53
C GLY A 262 -13.66 -28.31 -26.16
N ASN A 263 -13.19 -29.26 -25.36
CA ASN A 263 -12.49 -30.46 -25.85
C ASN A 263 -13.44 -31.54 -26.38
N LEU A 264 -14.71 -31.54 -25.96
CA LEU A 264 -15.73 -32.47 -26.47
C LEU A 264 -16.26 -31.99 -27.83
N GLU A 265 -16.50 -30.69 -28.01
CA GLU A 265 -16.94 -30.11 -29.29
C GLU A 265 -15.85 -30.13 -30.39
N GLY A 266 -14.56 -30.17 -30.01
CA GLY A 266 -13.44 -30.32 -30.96
C GLY A 266 -13.21 -31.74 -31.49
N SER A 267 -13.98 -32.74 -31.01
CA SER A 267 -13.81 -34.16 -31.36
C SER A 267 -14.89 -34.75 -32.27
N GLU A 268 -15.92 -33.96 -32.63
CA GLU A 268 -16.99 -34.39 -33.56
C GLU A 268 -16.87 -33.75 -34.96
N VAL A 269 -15.71 -33.83 -35.61
CA VAL A 269 -15.64 -33.71 -37.09
C VAL A 269 -14.55 -34.63 -37.62
N ALA A 270 -14.80 -35.94 -37.58
CA ALA A 270 -14.03 -36.92 -38.35
C ALA A 270 -14.87 -38.19 -38.59
N VAL A 271 -15.90 -38.09 -39.44
CA VAL A 271 -16.40 -39.21 -40.25
C VAL A 271 -16.83 -38.68 -41.61
#